data_AF-A0A7Y6PRP7-F1
#
_entry.id   AF-A0A7Y6PRP7-F1
#
_cell.length_a   1.000
_cell.length_b   1.000
_cell.length_c   1.000
_cell.angle_alpha   90.00
_cell.angle_beta   90.00
_cell.angle_gamma   90.00
#
_symmetry.space_group_name_H-M   'P 1'
#
loop_
_entity.id
_entity.type
_entity.pdbx_description
1 polymer ?
#
loop_
_entity_poly.entity_id
_entity_poly.type
_entity_poly.pdbx_seq_one_letter_code
_entity_poly.pdbx_strand_id
1 'polypeptide(L)'
;MKYLVLACVVLAACQDNVSTPFPPGLEPFEDNPIAAMPDGPFVEGLRMKSSDNDFIRVYARGFVTVPFDEMWAATKSPTPNISSCQTSESTFVENNEPQYEYSFLLHYIVHDILTVQWDDQWRFGRIDPELGMIKHQKVEGSDFIDRSEGTIQVLATADPGVTELVFVEHLEAVSAGTDQVEKGVRHNYDALVATAHGTPIPPCP
;
A
#
# COMPACT_ATOMS: atom_id res chain seq x y z
N MET A 1 -14.51 -13.49 68.17
CA MET A 1 -13.79 -13.75 66.91
C MET A 1 -14.60 -13.16 65.76
N LYS A 2 -14.11 -12.07 65.15
CA LYS A 2 -14.68 -11.50 63.92
C LYS A 2 -13.52 -11.39 62.93
N TYR A 3 -13.57 -12.19 61.87
CA TYR A 3 -12.57 -12.20 60.81
C TYR A 3 -12.91 -11.10 59.79
N LEU A 4 -11.99 -10.16 59.62
CA LEU A 4 -12.03 -9.15 58.57
C LEU A 4 -11.42 -9.78 57.31
N VAL A 5 -12.26 -10.13 56.33
CA VAL A 5 -11.81 -10.63 55.03
C VAL A 5 -11.53 -9.41 54.14
N LEU A 6 -10.25 -9.17 53.88
CA LEU A 6 -9.77 -8.16 52.94
C LEU A 6 -9.96 -8.72 51.52
N ALA A 7 -10.99 -8.26 50.82
CA ALA A 7 -11.22 -8.61 49.42
C ALA A 7 -10.28 -7.80 48.53
N CYS A 8 -9.22 -8.45 48.03
CA CYS A 8 -8.43 -7.96 46.91
C CYS A 8 -9.33 -7.89 45.67
N VAL A 9 -9.75 -6.68 45.30
CA VAL A 9 -10.32 -6.39 43.98
C VAL A 9 -9.17 -6.46 42.99
N VAL A 10 -9.01 -7.61 42.34
CA VAL A 10 -8.16 -7.73 41.15
C VAL A 10 -8.89 -6.96 40.05
N LEU A 11 -8.45 -5.73 39.80
CA LEU A 11 -8.76 -5.02 38.57
C LEU A 11 -8.16 -5.84 37.42
N ALA A 12 -8.97 -6.72 36.85
CA ALA A 12 -8.71 -7.27 35.53
C ALA A 12 -8.74 -6.10 34.56
N ALA A 13 -7.57 -5.55 34.26
CA ALA A 13 -7.38 -4.70 33.10
C ALA A 13 -7.59 -5.60 31.87
N CYS A 14 -8.83 -5.67 31.40
CA CYS A 14 -9.07 -6.01 30.01
C CYS A 14 -8.32 -4.96 29.19
N GLN A 15 -7.16 -5.35 28.65
CA GLN A 15 -6.49 -4.62 27.59
C GLN A 15 -7.41 -4.73 26.37
N ASP A 16 -8.42 -3.87 26.32
CA ASP A 16 -9.21 -3.66 25.12
C ASP A 16 -8.22 -3.16 24.05
N ASN A 17 -7.95 -4.01 23.07
CA ASN A 17 -7.30 -3.62 21.82
C ASN A 17 -8.10 -2.45 21.25
N VAL A 18 -7.62 -1.23 21.48
CA VAL A 18 -8.08 -0.05 20.74
C VAL A 18 -7.57 -0.26 19.32
N SER A 19 -8.32 -1.02 18.52
CA SER A 19 -8.18 -1.00 17.08
C SER A 19 -8.72 0.35 16.66
N THR A 20 -7.83 1.30 16.42
CA THR A 20 -8.19 2.58 15.81
C THR A 20 -8.94 2.25 14.52
N PRO A 21 -10.22 2.61 14.37
CA PRO A 21 -10.98 2.26 13.19
C PRO A 21 -10.40 2.98 11.97
N PHE A 22 -10.30 2.28 10.85
CA PHE A 22 -9.93 2.90 9.59
C PHE A 22 -11.02 3.87 9.14
N PRO A 23 -10.66 5.04 8.58
CA PRO A 23 -11.63 5.88 7.87
C PRO A 23 -12.27 5.10 6.71
N PRO A 24 -13.54 5.38 6.37
CA PRO A 24 -14.18 4.77 5.21
C PRO A 24 -13.36 4.95 3.93
N GLY A 25 -13.14 3.87 3.19
CA GLY A 25 -12.34 3.90 1.96
C GLY A 25 -10.83 3.77 2.18
N LEU A 26 -10.39 3.55 3.42
CA LEU A 26 -9.01 3.23 3.79
C LEU A 26 -8.91 1.92 4.56
N GLU A 27 -9.96 1.10 4.60
CA GLU A 27 -9.85 -0.22 5.21
C GLU A 27 -8.82 -1.08 4.45
N PRO A 28 -8.01 -1.89 5.16
CA PRO A 28 -7.19 -2.91 4.52
C PRO A 28 -8.04 -3.76 3.60
N PHE A 29 -7.53 -4.00 2.40
CA PHE A 29 -8.32 -4.66 1.39
C PHE A 29 -8.51 -6.15 1.68
N GLU A 30 -7.43 -6.83 2.06
CA GLU A 30 -7.42 -8.16 2.66
C GLU A 30 -6.12 -8.40 3.43
N ASP A 31 -6.06 -9.51 4.17
CA ASP A 31 -4.84 -9.90 4.88
C ASP A 31 -3.72 -10.30 3.92
N ASN A 32 -2.52 -9.77 4.14
CA ASN A 32 -1.34 -10.19 3.39
C ASN A 32 -0.80 -11.53 3.95
N PRO A 33 -0.78 -12.62 3.15
CA PRO A 33 -0.39 -13.96 3.60
C PRO A 33 1.14 -14.14 3.71
N ILE A 34 1.94 -13.16 3.29
CA ILE A 34 3.37 -13.18 3.51
C ILE A 34 3.59 -12.89 4.99
N ALA A 35 4.31 -13.79 5.66
CA ALA A 35 4.69 -13.60 7.04
C ALA A 35 5.45 -12.28 7.21
N ALA A 36 5.19 -11.58 8.32
CA ALA A 36 5.95 -10.39 8.69
C ALA A 36 7.45 -10.69 8.59
N MET A 37 8.21 -9.73 8.08
CA MET A 37 9.65 -9.90 7.99
C MET A 37 10.24 -9.89 9.41
N PRO A 38 11.25 -10.74 9.69
CA PRO A 38 11.83 -10.80 11.02
C PRO A 38 12.50 -9.47 11.39
N ASP A 39 12.44 -9.12 12.67
CA ASP A 39 13.18 -7.97 13.21
C ASP A 39 14.70 -8.18 13.11
N GLY A 40 15.42 -7.09 12.82
CA GLY A 40 16.88 -7.04 12.77
C GLY A 40 17.49 -7.80 11.58
N PRO A 41 18.82 -7.70 11.42
CA PRO A 41 19.32 -6.55 10.64
C PRO A 41 18.38 -6.24 9.47
N PHE A 42 17.76 -5.06 9.50
CA PHE A 42 16.85 -4.64 8.44
C PHE A 42 17.64 -4.44 7.14
N VAL A 43 17.33 -5.27 6.15
CA VAL A 43 17.89 -5.18 4.81
C VAL A 43 16.77 -4.76 3.88
N GLU A 44 16.99 -3.69 3.14
CA GLU A 44 16.06 -3.27 2.11
C GLU A 44 15.88 -4.38 1.08
N GLY A 45 14.62 -4.66 0.77
CA GLY A 45 14.27 -5.71 -0.16
C GLY A 45 12.79 -6.01 -0.11
N LEU A 46 12.30 -6.60 -1.20
CA LEU A 46 10.89 -6.92 -1.39
C LEU A 46 10.72 -8.44 -1.48
N ARG A 47 9.90 -9.00 -0.58
CA ARG A 47 9.39 -10.37 -0.69
C ARG A 47 8.02 -10.31 -1.34
N MET A 48 7.80 -11.16 -2.34
CA MET A 48 6.53 -11.23 -3.05
C MET A 48 5.99 -12.64 -3.09
N LYS A 49 4.67 -12.71 -3.20
CA LYS A 49 3.92 -13.93 -3.49
C LYS A 49 2.76 -13.54 -4.39
N SER A 50 2.50 -14.33 -5.41
CA SER A 50 1.38 -14.11 -6.31
C SER A 50 0.48 -15.34 -6.43
N SER A 51 -0.72 -15.11 -6.96
CA SER A 51 -1.64 -16.15 -7.39
C SER A 51 -2.55 -15.61 -8.49
N ASP A 52 -2.99 -16.46 -9.39
CA ASP A 52 -3.83 -16.11 -10.55
C ASP A 52 -5.13 -16.94 -10.61
N ASN A 53 -5.56 -17.47 -9.47
CA ASN A 53 -6.85 -18.16 -9.38
C ASN A 53 -7.98 -17.12 -9.47
N ASP A 54 -8.73 -17.12 -10.57
CA ASP A 54 -9.80 -16.18 -10.95
C ASP A 54 -9.29 -14.82 -11.46
N PHE A 55 -8.51 -14.12 -10.65
CA PHE A 55 -7.84 -12.86 -10.99
C PHE A 55 -6.45 -12.82 -10.33
N ILE A 56 -5.58 -11.97 -10.85
CA ILE A 56 -4.20 -11.85 -10.38
C ILE A 56 -4.20 -11.17 -9.02
N ARG A 57 -3.50 -11.77 -8.07
CA ARG A 57 -3.22 -11.21 -6.75
C ARG A 57 -1.72 -11.17 -6.56
N VAL A 58 -1.19 -10.03 -6.14
CA VAL A 58 0.19 -9.89 -5.72
C VAL A 58 0.22 -9.34 -4.30
N TYR A 59 0.96 -10.05 -3.46
CA TYR A 59 1.24 -9.65 -2.09
C TYR A 59 2.72 -9.31 -2.01
N ALA A 60 3.05 -8.24 -1.29
CA ALA A 60 4.44 -7.93 -1.03
C ALA A 60 4.67 -7.39 0.37
N ARG A 61 5.85 -7.63 0.91
CA ARG A 61 6.39 -6.99 2.12
C ARG A 61 7.82 -6.56 1.86
N GLY A 62 8.17 -5.34 2.19
CA GLY A 62 9.54 -4.85 2.07
C GLY A 62 9.91 -3.79 3.09
N PHE A 63 11.21 -3.68 3.39
CA PHE A 63 11.73 -2.68 4.32
C PHE A 63 12.41 -1.56 3.56
N VAL A 64 12.24 -0.33 4.03
CA VAL A 64 12.99 0.84 3.57
C VAL A 64 13.74 1.42 4.76
N THR A 65 15.02 1.67 4.62
CA THR A 65 15.92 2.15 5.68
C THR A 65 15.83 3.67 5.85
N VAL A 66 14.60 4.15 6.05
CA VAL A 66 14.27 5.53 6.40
C VAL A 66 13.22 5.55 7.52
N PRO A 67 13.15 6.62 8.33
CA PRO A 67 12.09 6.80 9.33
C PRO A 67 10.68 6.85 8.73
N PHE A 68 9.69 6.44 9.52
CA PHE A 68 8.27 6.39 9.12
C PHE A 68 7.76 7.70 8.53
N ASP A 69 8.04 8.85 9.16
CA ASP A 69 7.55 10.14 8.68
C ASP A 69 8.16 10.52 7.32
N GLU A 70 9.43 10.17 7.08
CA GLU A 70 10.10 10.40 5.80
C GLU A 70 9.51 9.50 4.71
N MET A 71 9.29 8.21 5.01
CA MET A 71 8.63 7.29 4.08
C MET A 71 7.18 7.72 3.79
N TRP A 72 6.41 8.08 4.82
CA TRP A 72 5.03 8.55 4.66
C TRP A 72 4.96 9.78 3.75
N ALA A 73 5.87 10.75 3.94
CA ALA A 73 5.96 11.89 3.04
C ALA A 73 6.30 11.48 1.60
N ALA A 74 7.24 10.54 1.41
CA ALA A 74 7.61 10.02 0.09
C ALA A 74 6.45 9.32 -0.64
N THR A 75 5.54 8.67 0.10
CA THR A 75 4.36 8.03 -0.51
C THR A 75 3.37 9.03 -1.11
N LYS A 76 3.37 10.29 -0.64
CA LYS A 76 2.49 11.37 -1.14
C LYS A 76 3.04 12.04 -2.40
N SER A 77 3.74 11.27 -3.23
CA SER A 77 4.11 11.64 -4.58
C SER A 77 3.32 10.74 -5.54
N PRO A 78 2.66 11.30 -6.57
CA PRO A 78 2.02 10.47 -7.59
C PRO A 78 3.05 9.66 -8.39
N THR A 79 4.24 10.23 -8.64
CA THR A 79 5.24 9.70 -9.57
C THR A 79 5.66 8.25 -9.30
N PRO A 80 5.96 7.82 -8.05
CA PRO A 80 6.31 6.43 -7.76
C PRO A 80 5.17 5.42 -7.99
N ASN A 81 3.92 5.90 -7.93
CA ASN A 81 2.72 5.09 -8.06
C ASN A 81 2.22 5.00 -9.51
N ILE A 82 2.89 5.64 -10.46
CA ILE A 82 2.56 5.55 -11.89
C ILE A 82 2.96 4.16 -12.40
N SER A 83 2.03 3.43 -13.03
CA SER A 83 2.27 2.13 -13.69
C SER A 83 3.05 2.28 -15.02
N SER A 84 4.24 2.90 -14.95
CA SER A 84 5.08 3.23 -16.11
C SER A 84 5.51 2.03 -16.94
N CYS A 85 5.48 0.83 -16.34
CA CYS A 85 5.77 -0.44 -16.97
C CYS A 85 4.79 -0.82 -18.10
N GLN A 86 3.55 -0.33 -18.04
CA GLN A 86 2.46 -0.83 -18.88
C GLN A 86 1.69 0.27 -19.59
N THR A 87 2.00 1.55 -19.32
CA THR A 87 1.24 2.69 -19.83
C THR A 87 2.06 3.52 -20.78
N SER A 88 1.43 4.01 -21.86
CA SER A 88 2.07 4.90 -22.83
C SER A 88 2.08 6.34 -22.33
N GLU A 89 0.99 6.76 -21.69
CA GLU A 89 0.83 8.10 -21.14
C GLU A 89 0.13 8.03 -19.78
N SER A 90 0.43 9.00 -18.92
CA SER A 90 -0.22 9.15 -17.63
C SER A 90 -0.30 10.62 -17.24
N THR A 91 -1.43 11.02 -16.65
CA THR A 91 -1.59 12.35 -16.03
C THR A 91 -2.24 12.19 -14.67
N PHE A 92 -2.06 13.16 -13.78
CA PHE A 92 -2.67 13.11 -12.46
C PHE A 92 -3.25 14.44 -12.02
N VAL A 93 -4.26 14.36 -11.15
CA VAL A 93 -4.85 15.49 -10.45
C VAL A 93 -4.77 15.22 -8.95
N GLU A 94 -3.99 16.03 -8.24
CA GLU A 94 -3.83 15.92 -6.79
C GLU A 94 -4.98 16.57 -6.02
N ASN A 95 -5.21 16.09 -4.80
CA ASN A 95 -6.17 16.57 -3.82
C ASN A 95 -7.61 16.66 -4.37
N ASN A 96 -8.00 15.68 -5.18
CA ASN A 96 -9.31 15.65 -5.85
C ASN A 96 -10.44 15.11 -4.94
N GLU A 97 -10.10 14.50 -3.81
CA GLU A 97 -11.03 14.07 -2.76
C GLU A 97 -10.60 14.66 -1.40
N PRO A 98 -11.17 15.80 -0.96
CA PRO A 98 -10.70 16.57 0.20
C PRO A 98 -11.04 15.92 1.56
N GLN A 99 -11.84 14.86 1.57
CA GLN A 99 -12.15 14.11 2.79
C GLN A 99 -10.98 13.21 3.26
N TYR A 100 -9.97 12.98 2.42
CA TYR A 100 -8.78 12.21 2.75
C TYR A 100 -7.59 13.13 3.05
N GLU A 101 -6.59 12.64 3.79
CA GLU A 101 -5.39 13.41 4.13
C GLU A 101 -4.62 13.85 2.88
N TYR A 102 -4.60 12.97 1.89
CA TYR A 102 -4.11 13.24 0.54
C TYR A 102 -4.84 12.30 -0.42
N SER A 103 -4.99 12.73 -1.66
CA SER A 103 -5.60 11.93 -2.72
C SER A 103 -5.04 12.37 -4.06
N PHE A 104 -5.05 11.48 -5.04
CA PHE A 104 -4.87 11.87 -6.43
C PHE A 104 -5.61 10.91 -7.35
N LEU A 105 -6.09 11.45 -8.47
CA LEU A 105 -6.64 10.67 -9.57
C LEU A 105 -5.55 10.51 -10.63
N LEU A 106 -5.21 9.26 -10.98
CA LEU A 106 -4.34 8.93 -12.10
C LEU A 106 -5.16 8.54 -13.32
N HIS A 107 -4.97 9.23 -14.43
CA HIS A 107 -5.49 8.84 -15.73
C HIS A 107 -4.38 8.17 -16.54
N TYR A 108 -4.63 6.95 -17.00
CA TYR A 108 -3.70 6.17 -17.82
C TYR A 108 -4.21 5.98 -19.24
N ILE A 109 -3.28 5.95 -20.19
CA ILE A 109 -3.54 5.62 -21.59
C ILE A 109 -2.51 4.59 -22.08
N VAL A 110 -2.98 3.56 -22.75
CA VAL A 110 -2.18 2.55 -23.46
C VAL A 110 -2.52 2.62 -24.93
N HIS A 111 -1.50 2.85 -25.77
CA HIS A 111 -1.62 2.84 -27.22
C HIS A 111 -1.17 1.49 -27.77
N ASP A 112 -2.14 0.67 -28.16
CA ASP A 112 -1.92 -0.59 -28.89
C ASP A 112 -2.86 -0.66 -30.11
N ILE A 113 -3.21 -1.85 -30.62
CA ILE A 113 -4.20 -2.05 -31.68
C ILE A 113 -5.53 -1.34 -31.34
N LEU A 114 -5.89 -1.32 -30.05
CA LEU A 114 -6.96 -0.51 -29.49
C LEU A 114 -6.39 0.37 -28.39
N THR A 115 -6.78 1.65 -28.37
CA THR A 115 -6.45 2.55 -27.25
C THR A 115 -7.28 2.15 -26.03
N VAL A 116 -6.60 1.86 -24.92
CA VAL A 116 -7.22 1.56 -23.62
C VAL A 116 -6.91 2.70 -22.67
N GLN A 117 -7.92 3.20 -21.97
CA GLN A 117 -7.79 4.28 -21.00
C GLN A 117 -8.61 4.00 -19.75
N TRP A 118 -8.10 4.39 -18.59
CA TRP A 118 -8.79 4.24 -17.31
C TRP A 118 -8.28 5.22 -16.26
N ASP A 119 -9.11 5.38 -15.23
CA ASP A 119 -8.85 6.25 -14.10
C ASP A 119 -8.72 5.42 -12.82
N ASP A 120 -7.68 5.70 -12.05
CA ASP A 120 -7.36 5.04 -10.79
C ASP A 120 -7.30 6.07 -9.65
N GLN A 121 -8.13 5.87 -8.63
CA GLN A 121 -8.25 6.82 -7.52
C GLN A 121 -7.42 6.36 -6.33
N TRP A 122 -6.41 7.15 -5.99
CA TRP A 122 -5.54 6.93 -4.84
C TRP A 122 -5.96 7.79 -3.66
N ARG A 123 -6.01 7.19 -2.47
CA ARG A 123 -6.45 7.79 -1.22
C ARG A 123 -5.48 7.46 -0.11
N PHE A 124 -5.19 8.45 0.73
CA PHE A 124 -4.21 8.36 1.79
C PHE A 124 -4.81 8.81 3.11
N GLY A 125 -4.44 8.13 4.18
CA GLY A 125 -4.71 8.60 5.54
C GLY A 125 -3.83 7.90 6.57
N ARG A 126 -3.32 8.71 7.50
CA ARG A 126 -2.67 8.22 8.71
C ARG A 126 -3.74 7.74 9.67
N ILE A 127 -3.63 6.47 10.07
CA ILE A 127 -4.58 5.82 10.98
C ILE A 127 -4.19 6.12 12.42
N ASP A 128 -2.90 6.01 12.71
CA ASP A 128 -2.27 6.37 13.98
C ASP A 128 -0.81 6.81 13.75
N PRO A 129 -0.03 7.18 14.78
CA PRO A 129 1.35 7.63 14.60
C PRO A 129 2.32 6.60 13.96
N GLU A 130 1.96 5.32 13.92
CA GLU A 130 2.81 4.22 13.47
C GLU A 130 2.26 3.53 12.20
N LEU A 131 1.04 3.88 11.76
CA LEU A 131 0.37 3.30 10.60
C LEU A 131 -0.18 4.36 9.64
N GLY A 132 0.35 4.36 8.42
CA GLY A 132 -0.19 5.04 7.25
C GLY A 132 -0.87 4.07 6.31
N MET A 133 -1.97 4.51 5.69
CA MET A 133 -2.78 3.66 4.82
C MET A 133 -3.01 4.32 3.47
N ILE A 134 -2.79 3.55 2.41
CA ILE A 134 -2.97 3.97 1.02
C ILE A 134 -3.89 2.95 0.35
N LYS A 135 -4.93 3.42 -0.33
CA LYS A 135 -5.82 2.59 -1.14
C LYS A 135 -5.93 3.16 -2.54
N HIS A 136 -5.87 2.29 -3.54
CA HIS A 136 -6.19 2.63 -4.92
C HIS A 136 -7.26 1.72 -5.49
N GLN A 137 -7.99 2.22 -6.49
CA GLN A 137 -9.02 1.47 -7.18
C GLN A 137 -9.36 2.16 -8.50
N LYS A 138 -9.56 1.36 -9.55
CA LYS A 138 -10.17 1.80 -10.80
C LYS A 138 -11.56 2.35 -10.51
N VAL A 139 -11.81 3.58 -10.95
CA VAL A 139 -13.10 4.26 -10.77
C VAL A 139 -13.85 4.47 -12.08
N GLU A 140 -13.13 4.56 -13.19
CA GLU A 140 -13.70 4.77 -14.52
C GLU A 140 -12.79 4.18 -15.60
N GLY A 141 -13.34 3.96 -16.80
CA GLY A 141 -12.57 3.63 -17.99
C GLY A 141 -12.94 2.29 -18.60
N SER A 142 -12.01 1.77 -19.39
CA SER A 142 -12.24 0.63 -20.26
C SER A 142 -12.68 -0.66 -19.53
N ASP A 143 -13.58 -1.40 -20.18
CA ASP A 143 -13.98 -2.75 -19.79
C ASP A 143 -12.92 -3.82 -20.10
N PHE A 144 -11.78 -3.45 -20.71
CA PHE A 144 -10.62 -4.36 -20.81
C PHE A 144 -9.93 -4.59 -19.45
N ILE A 145 -10.24 -3.75 -18.46
CA ILE A 145 -9.77 -3.83 -17.07
C ILE A 145 -11.01 -3.86 -16.19
N ASP A 146 -11.44 -5.06 -15.81
CA ASP A 146 -12.59 -5.26 -14.94
C ASP A 146 -12.28 -4.84 -13.50
N ARG A 147 -11.03 -5.07 -13.06
CA ARG A 147 -10.57 -4.73 -11.72
C ARG A 147 -9.11 -4.30 -11.73
N SER A 148 -8.83 -3.21 -11.02
CA SER A 148 -7.50 -2.79 -10.60
C SER A 148 -7.67 -2.12 -9.27
N GLU A 149 -7.22 -2.74 -8.19
CA GLU A 149 -7.38 -2.19 -6.84
C GLU A 149 -6.36 -2.79 -5.90
N GLY A 150 -6.01 -2.03 -4.87
CA GLY A 150 -4.98 -2.47 -3.95
C GLY A 150 -4.80 -1.55 -2.77
N THR A 151 -3.92 -1.98 -1.88
CA THR A 151 -3.56 -1.25 -0.67
C THR A 151 -2.08 -1.31 -0.39
N ILE A 152 -1.56 -0.22 0.17
CA ILE A 152 -0.21 -0.14 0.71
C ILE A 152 -0.33 0.31 2.17
N GLN A 153 0.13 -0.52 3.09
CA GLN A 153 0.33 -0.12 4.49
C GLN A 153 1.76 0.36 4.66
N VAL A 154 1.92 1.50 5.32
CA VAL A 154 3.20 2.06 5.74
C VAL A 154 3.27 1.90 7.26
N LEU A 155 4.23 1.13 7.74
CA LEU A 155 4.31 0.72 9.15
C LEU A 155 5.64 1.14 9.75
N ALA A 156 5.60 1.81 10.90
CA ALA A 156 6.79 1.96 11.74
C ALA A 156 7.26 0.57 12.22
N THR A 157 8.57 0.41 12.35
CA THR A 157 9.18 -0.82 12.89
C THR A 157 9.75 -0.59 14.28
N ALA A 158 10.28 -1.65 14.91
CA ALA A 158 11.01 -1.51 16.16
C ALA A 158 12.30 -0.66 16.04
N ASP A 159 12.83 -0.48 14.82
CA ASP A 159 13.92 0.46 14.53
C ASP A 159 13.34 1.76 13.95
N PRO A 160 13.51 2.91 14.62
CA PRO A 160 12.96 4.18 14.15
C PRO A 160 13.57 4.67 12.83
N GLY A 161 14.69 4.09 12.38
CA GLY A 161 15.29 4.34 11.08
C GLY A 161 14.78 3.43 9.96
N VAL A 162 13.76 2.61 10.21
CA VAL A 162 13.24 1.63 9.24
C VAL A 162 11.72 1.64 9.20
N THR A 163 11.19 1.60 7.99
CA THR A 163 9.76 1.50 7.69
C THR A 163 9.46 0.21 6.93
N GLU A 164 8.37 -0.48 7.28
CA GLU A 164 7.83 -1.60 6.50
C GLU A 164 6.74 -1.10 5.55
N LEU A 165 6.79 -1.59 4.30
CA LEU A 165 5.74 -1.44 3.31
C LEU A 165 5.07 -2.79 3.07
N VAL A 166 3.75 -2.82 3.13
CA VAL A 166 2.94 -4.03 2.89
C VAL A 166 1.98 -3.76 1.74
N PHE A 167 2.15 -4.47 0.64
CA PHE A 167 1.34 -4.32 -0.57
C PHE A 167 0.35 -5.48 -0.70
N VAL A 168 -0.86 -5.15 -1.16
CA VAL A 168 -1.86 -6.11 -1.61
C VAL A 168 -2.47 -5.55 -2.88
N GLU A 169 -2.38 -6.28 -3.98
CA GLU A 169 -2.74 -5.81 -5.31
C GLU A 169 -3.58 -6.84 -6.05
N HIS A 170 -4.74 -6.45 -6.55
CA HIS A 170 -5.62 -7.28 -7.37
C HIS A 170 -5.77 -6.68 -8.78
N LEU A 171 -5.64 -7.53 -9.79
CA LEU A 171 -5.84 -7.14 -11.19
C LEU A 171 -6.63 -8.20 -11.95
N GLU A 172 -7.68 -7.76 -12.64
CA GLU A 172 -8.48 -8.56 -13.58
C GLU A 172 -8.57 -7.77 -14.89
N ALA A 173 -7.86 -8.23 -15.92
CA ALA A 173 -7.82 -7.57 -17.22
C ALA A 173 -7.54 -8.59 -18.34
N VAL A 174 -8.06 -8.34 -19.54
CA VAL A 174 -8.11 -9.29 -20.66
C VAL A 174 -6.74 -9.84 -21.09
N SER A 175 -5.67 -9.05 -20.92
CA SER A 175 -4.31 -9.40 -21.36
C SER A 175 -3.27 -9.32 -20.24
N ALA A 176 -3.70 -9.22 -18.98
CA ALA A 176 -2.77 -9.13 -17.86
C ALA A 176 -2.13 -10.50 -17.56
N GLY A 177 -0.82 -10.49 -17.29
CA GLY A 177 -0.10 -11.65 -16.78
C GLY A 177 0.44 -11.39 -15.38
N THR A 178 0.56 -12.46 -14.56
CA THR A 178 1.09 -12.36 -13.20
C THR A 178 2.47 -11.68 -13.15
N ASP A 179 3.37 -12.04 -14.05
CA ASP A 179 4.71 -11.44 -14.16
C ASP A 179 4.68 -9.93 -14.36
N GLN A 180 3.67 -9.41 -15.08
CA GLN A 180 3.52 -7.98 -15.32
C GLN A 180 3.09 -7.24 -14.04
N VAL A 181 2.17 -7.81 -13.27
CA VAL A 181 1.73 -7.24 -12.00
C VAL A 181 2.86 -7.28 -10.98
N GLU A 182 3.60 -8.39 -10.90
CA GLU A 182 4.77 -8.49 -10.05
C GLU A 182 5.85 -7.44 -10.39
N LYS A 183 6.09 -7.21 -11.68
CA LYS A 183 6.97 -6.13 -12.14
C LYS A 183 6.47 -4.75 -11.72
N GLY A 184 5.16 -4.49 -11.86
CA GLY A 184 4.53 -3.25 -11.41
C GLY A 184 4.71 -3.01 -9.91
N VAL A 185 4.42 -4.02 -9.07
CA VAL A 185 4.60 -3.94 -7.61
C VAL A 185 6.06 -3.73 -7.22
N ARG A 186 6.98 -4.45 -7.87
CA ARG A 186 8.42 -4.26 -7.67
C ARG A 186 8.85 -2.85 -8.05
N HIS A 187 8.41 -2.35 -9.19
CA HIS A 187 8.74 -1.00 -9.64
C HIS A 187 8.17 0.07 -8.69
N ASN A 188 6.94 -0.09 -8.19
CA ASN A 188 6.36 0.81 -7.19
C ASN A 188 7.24 0.85 -5.92
N TYR A 189 7.59 -0.33 -5.38
CA TYR A 189 8.50 -0.42 -4.24
C TYR A 189 9.86 0.26 -4.53
N ASP A 190 10.51 -0.07 -5.64
CA ASP A 190 11.83 0.49 -5.99
C ASP A 190 11.75 2.02 -6.22
N ALA A 191 10.65 2.53 -6.77
CA ALA A 191 10.40 3.96 -6.96
C ALA A 191 10.14 4.69 -5.64
N LEU A 192 9.43 4.06 -4.71
CA LEU A 192 9.21 4.57 -3.35
C LEU A 192 10.52 4.63 -2.56
N VAL A 193 11.33 3.56 -2.61
CA VAL A 193 12.69 3.54 -2.05
C VAL A 193 13.52 4.67 -2.64
N ALA A 194 13.53 4.81 -3.97
CA ALA A 194 14.30 5.86 -4.63
C ALA A 194 13.86 7.26 -4.19
N THR A 195 12.55 7.48 -4.10
CA THR A 195 11.96 8.77 -3.69
C THR A 195 12.28 9.10 -2.23
N ALA A 196 12.18 8.13 -1.33
CA ALA A 196 12.51 8.30 0.08
C ALA A 196 13.99 8.63 0.30
N HIS A 197 14.89 8.03 -0.48
CA HIS A 197 16.33 8.33 -0.47
C HIS A 197 16.73 9.57 -1.27
N GLY A 198 15.78 10.25 -1.94
CA GLY A 198 16.06 11.41 -2.79
C GLY A 198 16.90 11.07 -4.03
N THR A 199 16.79 9.85 -4.54
CA THR A 199 17.51 9.35 -5.72
C THR A 199 16.58 9.23 -6.94
N PRO A 200 17.13 9.16 -8.17
CA PRO A 200 16.30 9.00 -9.36
C PRO A 200 15.51 7.68 -9.34
N ILE A 201 14.22 7.74 -9.73
CA ILE A 201 13.38 6.55 -9.88
C ILE A 201 13.99 5.65 -10.96
N PRO A 202 14.23 4.35 -10.67
CA PRO A 202 14.77 3.42 -11.65
C PRO A 202 13.76 3.18 -12.79
N PRO A 203 14.22 2.83 -14.00
CA PRO A 203 13.31 2.42 -15.06
C PRO A 203 12.57 1.13 -14.68
N CYS A 204 11.43 0.87 -15.31
CA CYS A 204 10.73 -0.39 -15.15
C CYS A 204 11.62 -1.60 -15.57
N PRO A 205 11.64 -2.71 -14.79
CA PRO A 205 12.43 -3.91 -15.06
C PRO A 205 11.85 -4.89 -16.11
#